data_AF-A0A519IDV9-F1
#
_entry.id   AF-A0A519IDV9-F1
#
_cell.length_a   1.000
_cell.length_b   1.000
_cell.length_c   1.000
_cell.angle_alpha   90.00
_cell.angle_beta   90.00
_cell.angle_gamma   90.00
#
_symmetry.space_group_name_H-M   'P 1'
#
loop_
_entity.id
_entity.type
_entity.pdbx_description
1 polymer ?
#
loop_
_entity_poly.entity_id
_entity_poly.type
_entity_poly.pdbx_seq_one_letter_code
_entity_poly.pdbx_strand_id
1 'polypeptide(L)'
;MADVIDERALSKLRWRCRRGLLENDLFIDRFFARKGEQITVTEAEGLAALMDLADNDLLDLLLRRTEPSGEMATAAVHKVLTELRT
;
A
#
# COMPACT_ATOMS: atom_id res chain seq x y z
N MET A 1 -7.17 -19.79 -3.42
CA MET A 1 -8.02 -18.61 -3.72
C MET A 1 -7.52 -17.47 -2.88
N ALA A 2 -7.10 -16.35 -3.49
CA ALA A 2 -6.89 -15.13 -2.74
C ALA A 2 -8.26 -14.45 -2.60
N ASP A 3 -8.71 -14.27 -1.36
CA ASP A 3 -9.96 -13.56 -1.06
C ASP A 3 -9.77 -12.08 -1.39
N VAL A 4 -10.67 -11.52 -2.19
CA VAL A 4 -10.67 -10.09 -2.52
C VAL A 4 -11.47 -9.34 -1.47
N ILE A 5 -11.01 -8.15 -1.10
CA ILE A 5 -11.73 -7.34 -0.12
C ILE A 5 -13.04 -6.83 -0.69
N ASP A 6 -14.06 -6.78 0.15
CA ASP A 6 -15.37 -6.24 -0.20
C ASP A 6 -15.30 -4.73 -0.51
N GLU A 7 -16.25 -4.20 -1.28
CA GLU A 7 -16.26 -2.80 -1.75
C GLU A 7 -16.16 -1.79 -0.59
N ARG A 8 -16.79 -2.12 0.54
CA ARG A 8 -16.75 -1.29 1.75
C ARG A 8 -15.36 -1.22 2.38
N ALA A 9 -14.63 -2.34 2.40
CA ALA A 9 -13.26 -2.39 2.89
C ALA A 9 -12.32 -1.66 1.92
N LEU A 10 -12.53 -1.83 0.61
CA LEU A 10 -11.78 -1.12 -0.43
C LEU A 10 -11.96 0.40 -0.31
N SER A 11 -13.19 0.87 -0.17
CA SER A 11 -13.50 2.29 0.00
C SER A 11 -12.83 2.89 1.24
N LYS A 12 -12.84 2.16 2.36
CA LYS A 12 -12.16 2.59 3.60
C LYS A 12 -10.64 2.63 3.42
N LEU A 13 -10.06 1.63 2.75
CA LEU A 13 -8.63 1.59 2.45
C LEU A 13 -8.22 2.78 1.58
N ARG A 14 -8.94 3.00 0.48
CA ARG A 14 -8.69 4.09 -0.46
C ARG A 14 -8.76 5.47 0.20
N TRP A 15 -9.70 5.66 1.13
CA TRP A 15 -9.77 6.89 1.92
C TRP A 15 -8.56 7.05 2.86
N ARG A 16 -8.08 5.96 3.47
CA ARG A 16 -6.92 5.97 4.36
C ARG A 16 -5.60 6.19 3.62
N CYS A 17 -5.54 5.88 2.34
CA CYS A 17 -4.37 6.14 1.50
C CYS A 17 -4.22 7.60 1.03
N ARG A 18 -5.16 8.48 1.39
CA ARG A 18 -5.05 9.91 1.08
C ARG A 18 -3.98 10.54 1.97
N ARG A 19 -2.86 10.91 1.35
CA ARG A 19 -1.64 11.38 2.02
C ARG A 19 -1.45 12.87 1.79
N GLY A 20 -0.65 13.51 2.66
CA GLY A 20 -0.34 14.95 2.52
C GLY A 20 0.70 15.23 1.45
N LEU A 21 1.42 14.19 1.02
CA LEU A 21 2.54 14.26 0.10
C LEU A 21 2.12 13.75 -1.29
N LEU A 22 2.27 14.59 -2.32
CA LEU A 22 1.80 14.31 -3.68
C LEU A 22 2.44 13.05 -4.28
N GLU A 23 3.74 12.84 -4.08
CA GLU A 23 4.45 11.65 -4.59
C GLU A 23 3.83 10.36 -4.05
N ASN A 24 3.50 10.30 -2.75
CA ASN A 24 2.81 9.15 -2.16
C ASN A 24 1.45 8.93 -2.83
N ASP A 25 0.67 9.99 -3.01
CA ASP A 25 -0.65 9.92 -3.63
C ASP A 25 -0.55 9.39 -5.08
N LEU A 26 0.47 9.81 -5.85
CA LEU A 26 0.72 9.31 -7.21
C LEU A 26 1.04 7.81 -7.25
N PHE A 27 1.88 7.31 -6.32
CA PHE A 27 2.18 5.87 -6.24
C PHE A 27 0.93 5.05 -5.91
N ILE A 28 0.17 5.52 -4.92
CA ILE A 28 -1.08 4.90 -4.48
C ILE A 28 -2.10 4.90 -5.62
N ASP A 29 -2.32 6.03 -6.28
CA ASP A 29 -3.29 6.15 -7.37
C ASP A 29 -2.92 5.25 -8.55
N ARG A 30 -1.64 5.17 -8.93
CA ARG A 30 -1.17 4.22 -9.95
C ARG A 30 -1.43 2.77 -9.56
N PHE A 31 -1.17 2.41 -8.31
CA PHE A 31 -1.45 1.06 -7.81
C PHE A 31 -2.95 0.73 -7.89
N PHE A 32 -3.82 1.65 -7.46
CA PHE A 32 -5.27 1.48 -7.59
C PHE A 32 -5.73 1.47 -9.05
N ALA A 33 -5.13 2.28 -9.93
CA ALA A 33 -5.45 2.27 -11.36
C ALA A 33 -5.09 0.93 -12.02
N ARG A 34 -4.03 0.25 -11.54
CA ARG A 34 -3.60 -1.05 -12.05
C ARG A 34 -4.39 -2.22 -11.47
N LYS A 35 -4.63 -2.24 -10.16
CA LYS A 35 -5.36 -3.32 -9.47
C LYS A 35 -6.88 -3.17 -9.60
N GLY A 36 -7.37 -1.95 -9.73
CA GLY A 36 -8.78 -1.61 -9.69
C GLY A 36 -9.43 -2.12 -8.41
N GLU A 37 -10.50 -2.87 -8.58
CA GLU A 37 -11.29 -3.47 -7.49
C GLU A 37 -10.76 -4.85 -7.05
N GLN A 38 -9.70 -5.36 -7.70
CA GLN A 38 -9.15 -6.69 -7.44
C GLN A 38 -8.03 -6.65 -6.39
N ILE A 39 -8.26 -5.96 -5.28
CA ILE A 39 -7.32 -5.97 -4.16
C ILE A 39 -7.61 -7.17 -3.27
N THR A 40 -6.59 -8.00 -3.06
CA THR A 40 -6.70 -9.16 -2.17
C THR A 40 -6.59 -8.74 -0.69
N VAL A 41 -7.15 -9.54 0.21
CA VAL A 41 -7.05 -9.32 1.67
C VAL A 41 -5.59 -9.12 2.09
N THR A 42 -4.67 -9.95 1.58
CA THR A 42 -3.23 -9.83 1.88
C THR A 42 -2.64 -8.50 1.39
N GLU A 43 -3.06 -8.01 0.23
CA GLU A 43 -2.62 -6.69 -0.26
C GLU A 43 -3.20 -5.56 0.59
N ALA A 44 -4.46 -5.69 1.01
CA ALA A 44 -5.10 -4.73 1.90
C ALA A 44 -4.39 -4.65 3.26
N GLU A 45 -4.00 -5.79 3.83
CA GLU A 45 -3.23 -5.85 5.08
C GLU A 45 -1.84 -5.20 4.92
N GLY A 46 -1.14 -5.50 3.83
CA GLY A 46 0.15 -4.88 3.53
C GLY A 46 0.05 -3.37 3.36
N LEU A 47 -0.97 -2.89 2.63
CA LEU A 47 -1.25 -1.46 2.51
C LEU A 47 -1.61 -0.84 3.87
N ALA A 48 -2.44 -1.49 4.67
CA ALA A 48 -2.83 -0.99 5.97
C ALA A 48 -1.62 -0.80 6.90
N ALA A 49 -0.66 -1.73 6.88
CA ALA A 49 0.59 -1.61 7.61
C ALA A 49 1.46 -0.44 7.08
N LEU A 50 1.60 -0.30 5.76
CA LEU A 50 2.27 0.85 5.15
C LEU A 50 1.57 2.18 5.48
N MET A 51 0.25 2.15 5.69
CA MET A 51 -0.53 3.33 6.05
C MET A 51 -0.35 3.78 7.50
N ASP A 52 0.31 2.98 8.35
CA ASP A 52 0.66 3.38 9.71
C ASP A 52 1.92 4.28 9.76
N LEU A 53 2.74 4.24 8.72
CA LEU A 53 3.95 5.04 8.59
C LEU A 53 3.67 6.52 8.35
N ALA A 54 4.62 7.39 8.67
CA ALA A 54 4.56 8.79 8.28
C ALA A 54 4.81 8.94 6.76
N ASP A 55 4.35 10.05 6.18
CA ASP A 55 4.46 10.31 4.74
C ASP A 55 5.91 10.24 4.23
N ASN A 56 6.87 10.73 5.01
CA ASN A 56 8.29 10.69 4.64
C ASN A 56 8.87 9.28 4.69
N ASP A 57 8.56 8.49 5.72
CA ASP A 57 9.02 7.10 5.83
C ASP A 57 8.44 6.23 4.71
N LEU A 58 7.16 6.40 4.40
CA LEU A 58 6.51 5.72 3.29
C LEU A 58 7.19 6.08 1.96
N LEU A 59 7.46 7.37 1.73
CA LEU A 59 8.13 7.82 0.51
C LEU A 59 9.54 7.25 0.41
N ASP A 60 10.30 7.24 1.51
CA ASP A 60 11.66 6.73 1.54
C ASP A 60 11.70 5.22 1.22
N LEU A 61 10.72 4.45 1.72
CA LEU A 61 10.50 3.06 1.32
C LEU A 61 10.14 2.95 -0.16
N LEU A 62 9.23 3.76 -0.68
CA LEU A 62 8.83 3.71 -2.10
C LEU A 62 10.01 4.02 -3.03
N LEU A 63 10.89 4.96 -2.63
CA LEU A 63 12.10 5.35 -3.34
C LEU A 63 13.28 4.36 -3.16
N ARG A 64 13.09 3.26 -2.43
CA ARG A 64 14.14 2.27 -2.06
C ARG A 64 15.33 2.89 -1.34
N ARG A 65 15.11 3.98 -0.61
CA ARG A 65 16.12 4.61 0.25
C ARG A 65 16.23 3.85 1.58
N THR A 66 15.14 3.22 2.01
CA THR A 66 15.07 2.28 3.14
C THR A 66 14.33 1.00 2.75
N GLU A 67 14.47 -0.04 3.58
CA GLU A 67 13.79 -1.33 3.43
C GLU A 67 12.90 -1.63 4.64
N PRO A 68 11.73 -2.26 4.43
CA PRO A 68 10.86 -2.67 5.55
C PRO A 68 11.63 -3.66 6.43
N SER A 69 11.73 -3.34 7.72
CA SER A 69 12.51 -4.10 8.70
C SER A 69 11.66 -4.42 9.93
N GLY A 70 12.07 -5.45 10.70
CA GLY A 70 11.39 -5.86 11.91
C GLY A 70 9.95 -6.33 11.66
N GLU A 71 8.99 -5.78 12.40
CA GLU A 71 7.58 -6.17 12.38
C GLU A 71 6.88 -5.83 11.06
N MET A 72 7.41 -4.90 10.28
CA MET A 72 6.89 -4.55 8.95
C MET A 72 7.44 -5.40 7.81
N ALA A 73 8.48 -6.22 8.04
CA ALA A 73 9.10 -7.08 7.03
C ALA A 73 8.26 -8.33 6.73
N THR A 74 6.95 -8.16 6.56
CA THR A 74 6.01 -9.24 6.26
C THR A 74 5.90 -9.47 4.76
N ALA A 75 5.58 -10.70 4.36
CA ALA A 75 5.38 -11.03 2.95
C ALA A 75 4.28 -10.16 2.29
N ALA A 76 3.26 -9.76 3.05
CA ALA A 76 2.20 -8.87 2.60
C ALA A 76 2.73 -7.47 2.23
N VAL A 77 3.52 -6.86 3.12
CA VAL A 77 4.15 -5.55 2.90
C VAL A 77 5.11 -5.61 1.72
N HIS A 78 5.99 -6.61 1.67
CA HIS A 78 6.94 -6.75 0.56
C HIS A 78 6.24 -6.90 -0.80
N LYS A 79 5.14 -7.65 -0.84
CA LYS A 79 4.34 -7.83 -2.05
C LYS A 79 3.74 -6.50 -2.52
N VAL A 80 3.06 -5.79 -1.63
CA VAL A 80 2.43 -4.49 -1.94
C VAL A 80 3.46 -3.44 -2.33
N LEU A 81 4.56 -3.38 -1.59
CA LEU A 81 5.66 -2.45 -1.84
C LEU A 81 6.28 -2.68 -3.22
N THR A 82 6.41 -3.93 -3.65
CA THR A 82 6.89 -4.28 -5.00
C THR A 82 5.90 -3.80 -6.08
N GLU A 83 4.60 -4.01 -5.85
CA GLU A 83 3.55 -3.58 -6.79
C GLU A 83 3.43 -2.06 -6.89
N LEU A 84 3.59 -1.33 -5.79
CA LEU A 84 3.61 0.13 -5.76
C LEU A 84 4.81 0.73 -6.51
N ARG A 85 5.93 0.00 -6.56
CA ARG A 85 7.18 0.42 -7.22
C ARG A 85 7.22 0.11 -8.72
N THR A 86 6.21 -0.56 -9.28
CA THR A 86 6.16 -0.97 -10.70
C THR A 86 5.39 0.04 -11.55
#